data_AF-X1CAN7-F1
#
_entry.id   AF-X1CAN7-F1
#
_cell.length_a   1.000
_cell.length_b   1.000
_cell.length_c   1.000
_cell.angle_alpha   90.00
_cell.angle_beta   90.00
_cell.angle_gamma   90.00
#
_symmetry.space_group_name_H-M   'P 1'
#
loop_
_entity.id
_entity.type
_entity.pdbx_description
1 polymer ?
#
loop_
_entity_poly.entity_id
_entity_poly.type
_entity_poly.pdbx_seq_one_letter_code
_entity_poly.pdbx_strand_id
1 'polypeptide(L)' 'FGFIIHSQKSAHVKLRRIHSTGKKQTLTVPLHDEIDAGTLRAVIRQASRYISEEQLKAHFYGKG' A
#
# COMPACT_ATOMS: atom_id res chain seq x y z
N PHE A 1 7.11 6.05 0.65
CA PHE A 1 6.33 6.35 -0.57
C PHE A 1 5.44 7.60 -0.51
N GLY A 2 5.42 8.38 0.58
CA GLY A 2 4.67 9.65 0.66
C GLY A 2 3.15 9.53 0.80
N PHE A 3 2.64 8.33 1.09
CA PHE A 3 1.23 8.13 1.44
C PHE A 3 1.01 8.50 2.91
N ILE A 4 -0.11 9.15 3.19
CA ILE A 4 -0.57 9.49 4.54
C ILE A 4 -1.92 8.82 4.83
N ILE A 5 -2.25 8.64 6.10
CA ILE A 5 -3.57 8.15 6.51
C ILE A 5 -4.62 9.19 6.08
N HIS A 6 -5.57 8.75 5.26
CA HIS A 6 -6.68 9.60 4.79
C HIS A 6 -7.98 9.32 5.56
N SER A 7 -8.26 8.05 5.82
CA SER A 7 -9.41 7.62 6.61
C SER A 7 -9.21 6.19 7.09
N GLN A 8 -9.92 5.81 8.14
CA GLN A 8 -9.97 4.44 8.63
C GLN A 8 -11.44 4.03 8.79
N LYS A 9 -11.77 2.82 8.34
CA LYS A 9 -13.06 2.18 8.59
C LYS A 9 -12.80 0.75 9.00
N SER A 10 -13.17 0.40 10.23
CA SER A 10 -12.78 -0.84 10.89
C SER A 10 -11.25 -1.06 10.86
N ALA A 11 -10.80 -2.31 10.73
CA ALA A 11 -9.41 -2.67 10.52
C ALA A 11 -8.89 -2.32 9.12
N HIS A 12 -9.59 -1.52 8.29
CA HIS A 12 -9.07 -1.09 6.99
C HIS A 12 -8.72 0.40 7.00
N VAL A 13 -7.47 0.70 6.67
CA VAL A 13 -6.94 2.06 6.56
C VAL A 13 -6.78 2.43 5.09
N LYS A 14 -7.32 3.59 4.72
CA LYS A 14 -7.08 4.20 3.41
C LYS A 14 -5.89 5.14 3.50
N LEU A 15 -4.83 4.80 2.79
CA LEU A 15 -3.67 5.66 2.61
C LEU A 15 -3.81 6.45 1.31
N ARG A 16 -3.49 7.74 1.32
CA ARG A 16 -3.57 8.59 0.13
C ARG A 16 -2.31 9.43 -0.04
N ARG A 17 -1.91 9.63 -1.29
CA ARG A 17 -1.01 10.71 -1.69
C ARG A 17 -1.58 11.48 -2.88
N ILE A 18 -1.18 12.73 -2.99
CA ILE A 18 -1.44 13.56 -4.17
C ILE A 18 -0.16 13.55 -4.99
N HIS A 19 -0.22 13.00 -6.21
CA HIS A 19 0.91 13.02 -7.13
C HIS A 19 1.16 14.45 -7.64
N SER A 20 2.35 14.74 -8.16
CA SER A 20 2.72 16.06 -8.70
C SER A 20 1.74 16.57 -9.77
N THR A 21 1.06 15.66 -10.46
CA THR A 21 0.02 15.95 -11.46
C THR A 21 -1.38 16.20 -10.88
N GLY A 22 -1.50 16.30 -9.55
CA GLY A 22 -2.79 16.43 -8.84
C GLY A 22 -3.59 15.14 -8.72
N LYS A 23 -3.14 14.04 -9.35
CA LYS A 23 -3.83 12.74 -9.30
C LYS A 23 -3.79 12.14 -7.89
N LYS A 24 -4.95 11.77 -7.37
CA LYS A 24 -5.10 11.05 -6.10
C LYS A 24 -4.73 9.59 -6.30
N GLN A 25 -3.78 9.10 -5.51
CA GLN A 25 -3.42 7.69 -5.46
C GLN A 25 -3.81 7.17 -4.08
N THR A 26 -4.66 6.13 -4.04
CA THR A 26 -5.22 5.61 -2.78
C THR A 26 -4.96 4.11 -2.65
N LEU A 27 -4.46 3.72 -1.49
CA LEU A 27 -4.27 2.33 -1.09
C LEU A 27 -5.24 2.00 0.05
N THR A 28 -5.71 0.76 0.11
CA THR A 28 -6.45 0.23 1.25
C THR A 28 -5.61 -0.88 1.84
N VAL A 29 -5.17 -0.70 3.08
CA VAL A 29 -4.37 -1.69 3.81
C VAL A 29 -5.15 -2.12 5.04
N PRO A 30 -5.15 -3.42 5.37
CA PRO A 30 -5.61 -3.82 6.68
C PRO A 30 -4.65 -3.31 7.78
N LEU A 31 -5.19 -3.12 8.97
CA LEU A 31 -4.51 -2.75 10.20
C LEU A 31 -4.77 -3.85 11.23
N HIS A 32 -4.09 -4.97 11.05
CA HIS A 32 -4.07 -6.11 11.97
C HIS A 32 -2.66 -6.69 12.02
N ASP A 33 -2.29 -7.28 13.15
CA ASP A 33 -0.91 -7.70 13.42
C ASP A 33 -0.43 -8.82 12.48
N GLU A 34 -1.34 -9.67 11.99
CA GLU A 34 -1.05 -10.74 11.05
C GLU A 34 -1.80 -10.56 9.74
N ILE A 35 -1.09 -10.55 8.61
CA ILE A 35 -1.68 -10.41 7.27
C ILE A 35 -1.54 -11.74 6.52
N ASP A 36 -2.67 -12.32 6.10
CA ASP A 36 -2.62 -13.51 5.26
C ASP A 36 -1.96 -13.22 3.89
N ALA A 37 -1.37 -14.25 3.28
CA ALA A 37 -0.64 -14.09 2.03
C ALA A 37 -1.51 -13.56 0.87
N GLY A 38 -2.81 -13.87 0.86
CA GLY A 38 -3.75 -13.37 -0.14
C GLY A 38 -3.97 -11.86 0.00
N THR A 39 -4.16 -11.39 1.23
CA THR A 39 -4.31 -9.98 1.56
C THR A 39 -3.03 -9.20 1.28
N LEU A 40 -1.86 -9.75 1.64
CA LEU A 40 -0.57 -9.14 1.32
C LEU A 40 -0.38 -8.99 -0.20
N ARG A 41 -0.69 -10.03 -0.99
CA ARG A 41 -0.66 -9.97 -2.46
C ARG A 41 -1.62 -8.93 -3.01
N ALA A 42 -2.80 -8.78 -2.42
CA ALA A 42 -3.76 -7.76 -2.84
C ALA A 42 -3.24 -6.34 -2.59
N VAL A 43 -2.60 -6.09 -1.45
CA VAL A 43 -1.95 -4.81 -1.13
C VAL A 43 -0.80 -4.53 -2.11
N ILE A 44 0.08 -5.50 -2.36
CA ILE A 44 1.20 -5.35 -3.31
C ILE A 44 0.67 -5.04 -4.71
N ARG A 45 -0.36 -5.75 -5.18
CA ARG A 45 -1.01 -5.50 -6.48
C ARG A 45 -1.65 -4.12 -6.57
N GLN A 46 -2.16 -3.58 -5.47
CA GLN A 46 -2.71 -2.22 -5.45
C GLN A 46 -1.57 -1.18 -5.49
N ALA A 47 -0.51 -1.42 -4.73
CA ALA A 47 0.66 -0.57 -4.65
C ALA A 47 1.43 -0.51 -5.98
N SER A 48 1.51 -1.64 -6.72
CA SER A 48 2.22 -1.73 -8.00
C SER A 48 1.62 -0.86 -9.11
N ARG A 49 0.39 -0.35 -8.92
CA ARG A 49 -0.22 0.64 -9.81
C ARG A 49 0.44 2.02 -9.71
N TYR A 50 1.20 2.29 -8.65
CA TYR A 50 1.74 3.61 -8.31
C TYR A 50 3.24 3.60 -7.97
N ILE A 51 3.79 2.44 -7.64
CA ILE A 51 5.16 2.22 -7.17
C ILE A 51 5.74 1.09 -8.03
N SER A 52 6.98 1.21 -8.47
CA SER A 52 7.60 0.16 -9.29
C SER A 52 7.75 -1.14 -8.49
N GLU A 53 7.72 -2.27 -9.18
CA GLU A 53 7.89 -3.58 -8.56
C GLU A 53 9.26 -3.70 -7.87
N GLU A 54 10.31 -3.10 -8.44
CA GLU A 54 11.65 -3.04 -7.84
C GLU A 54 11.64 -2.36 -6.46
N GLN A 55 10.98 -1.20 -6.35
CA GLN A 55 10.84 -0.49 -5.08
C GLN A 55 10.01 -1.29 -4.07
N LEU A 56 8.94 -1.96 -4.51
CA LEU A 56 8.16 -2.82 -3.63
C LEU A 56 8.96 -4.04 -3.18
N LYS A 57 9.76 -4.65 -4.07
CA LYS A 57 10.60 -5.81 -3.76
C LYS A 57 11.60 -5.54 -2.65
N ALA A 58 12.22 -4.35 -2.66
CA ALA A 58 13.14 -3.95 -1.60
C ALA A 58 12.52 -3.96 -0.18
N HIS A 59 11.20 -3.79 -0.07
CA HIS A 59 10.50 -3.76 1.22
C HIS A 59 9.76 -5.05 1.59
N PHE A 60 9.28 -5.81 0.61
CA PHE A 60 8.48 -7.02 0.85
C PHE A 60 9.26 -8.32 0.65
N TYR A 61 10.36 -8.29 -0.10
CA TYR A 61 11.15 -9.47 -0.48
C TYR A 61 12.65 -9.30 -0.15
N GLY A 62 13.03 -8.18 0.50
CA GLY A 62 14.39 -7.84 0.86
C GLY A 62 14.83 -8.37 2.24
N LYS A 63 15.08 -9.68 2.30
CA LYS A 63 16.02 -10.44 3.16
C LYS A 63 15.56 -11.90 3.21
N GLY A 64 16.05 -12.68 2.27
CA GLY A 64 16.42 -14.08 2.48
C GLY A 64 17.92 -14.15 2.65
#